data_AF-A0ABD3AS74-F1
#
_entry.id   AF-A0ABD3AS74-F1
#
_cell.length_a   1.000
_cell.length_b   1.000
_cell.length_c   1.000
_cell.angle_alpha   90.00
_cell.angle_beta   90.00
_cell.angle_gamma   90.00
#
_symmetry.space_group_name_H-M   'P 1'
#
loop_
_entity.id
_entity.type
_entity.pdbx_description
1 polymer ?
#
loop_
_entity_poly.entity_id
_entity_poly.type
_entity_poly.pdbx_seq_one_letter_code
_entity_poly.pdbx_strand_id
1 'polypeptide(L)'
;MADYHFVYKDLEGSSTQWDDIQRKLGNLPPKPPAFKPAPFTPADDPDSKPKDKAWIDDKTEEELQELEDDDLDDDDRFLEEYRKKRLAEMREAAKIARFGSVMPISGSDFIREVSQAPEDVWVVVNLYKDGHAECELLLQCLEELARRYPGTKFVKIISTDCIPNYPDRNIPTVLVYNNSAVKANYVGLHSFGRRCTPEGVALVLCQSDPVLNDGQGGAEQSNKDVLDGVKKRFLEKIVAEREDDDGSSSD
;
A
#
# COMPACT_ATOMS: atom_id res chain seq x y z
N MET A 1 -18.41 -10.42 34.14
CA MET A 1 -17.12 -11.14 34.14
C MET A 1 -17.11 -12.01 32.90
N ALA A 2 -16.49 -11.57 31.81
CA ALA A 2 -16.37 -12.37 30.60
C ALA A 2 -15.36 -13.50 30.87
N ASP A 3 -15.82 -14.74 30.71
CA ASP A 3 -15.02 -15.95 30.91
C ASP A 3 -14.20 -16.18 29.64
N TYR A 4 -12.95 -15.73 29.62
CA TYR A 4 -12.06 -15.84 28.47
C TYR A 4 -11.63 -17.29 28.27
N HIS A 5 -12.20 -17.97 27.28
CA HIS A 5 -11.76 -19.31 26.89
C HIS A 5 -10.56 -19.23 25.95
N PHE A 6 -9.35 -19.31 26.50
CA PHE A 6 -8.11 -19.33 25.72
C PHE A 6 -7.89 -20.71 25.09
N VAL A 7 -7.96 -20.80 23.77
CA VAL A 7 -7.54 -21.99 23.01
C VAL A 7 -6.06 -21.85 22.68
N TYR A 8 -5.21 -22.57 23.41
CA TYR A 8 -3.78 -22.64 23.09
C TYR A 8 -3.57 -23.56 21.88
N LYS A 9 -2.90 -23.05 20.85
CA LYS A 9 -2.58 -23.81 19.64
C LYS A 9 -1.08 -24.10 19.65
N ASP A 10 -0.71 -25.29 20.10
CA ASP A 10 0.66 -25.79 19.96
C ASP A 10 0.93 -26.21 18.50
N LEU A 11 2.21 -26.23 18.10
CA LEU A 11 2.66 -26.55 16.74
C LEU A 11 2.30 -27.98 16.25
N GLU A 12 1.84 -28.88 17.14
CA GLU A 12 1.46 -30.26 16.80
C GLU A 12 -0.03 -30.58 17.05
N GLY A 13 -0.85 -29.59 17.38
CA GLY A 13 -2.31 -29.76 17.54
C GLY A 13 -2.87 -29.06 18.77
N SER A 14 -4.11 -28.59 18.67
CA SER A 14 -4.83 -27.83 19.70
C SER A 14 -5.19 -28.72 20.91
N SER A 15 -4.49 -28.58 22.03
CA SER A 15 -4.97 -29.04 23.34
C SER A 15 -5.68 -27.91 24.05
N THR A 16 -6.91 -28.16 24.52
CA THR A 16 -7.71 -27.16 25.22
C THR A 16 -7.31 -27.08 26.70
N GLN A 17 -7.61 -25.96 27.38
CA GLN A 17 -7.42 -25.85 28.84
C GLN A 17 -8.15 -26.97 29.61
N TRP A 18 -9.24 -27.49 29.05
CA TRP A 18 -9.99 -28.60 29.64
C TRP A 18 -9.17 -29.91 29.63
N ASP A 19 -8.41 -30.19 28.56
CA ASP A 19 -7.56 -31.37 28.45
C ASP A 19 -6.44 -31.37 29.51
N ASP A 20 -5.87 -30.21 29.81
CA ASP A 20 -4.81 -30.06 30.81
C ASP A 20 -5.34 -30.27 32.24
N ILE A 21 -6.54 -29.76 32.53
CA ILE A 21 -7.21 -29.99 33.81
C ILE A 21 -7.52 -31.47 34.00
N GLN A 22 -8.00 -32.17 32.97
CA GLN A 22 -8.30 -33.60 33.04
C GLN A 22 -7.03 -34.46 33.21
N ARG A 23 -5.89 -34.08 32.62
CA ARG A 23 -4.60 -34.74 32.88
C ARG A 23 -4.12 -34.52 34.31
N LYS A 24 -4.29 -33.30 34.87
CA LYS A 24 -3.94 -33.00 36.26
C LYS A 24 -4.79 -33.77 37.27
N LEU A 25 -6.05 -34.02 36.93
CA LEU A 25 -6.97 -34.84 37.72
C LEU A 25 -6.76 -36.36 37.53
N GLY A 26 -5.87 -36.78 36.62
CA GLY A 26 -5.51 -38.17 36.38
C GLY A 26 -6.44 -38.95 35.44
N ASN A 27 -7.39 -38.28 34.78
CA ASN A 27 -8.37 -38.91 33.88
C ASN A 27 -7.85 -39.12 32.45
N LEU A 28 -6.85 -38.35 32.02
CA LEU A 28 -6.19 -38.51 30.71
C LEU A 28 -4.72 -38.94 30.87
N PRO A 29 -4.17 -39.71 29.90
CA PRO A 29 -2.77 -40.07 29.90
C PRO A 29 -1.86 -38.84 29.77
N PRO A 30 -0.63 -38.88 30.32
CA PRO A 30 0.32 -37.76 30.23
C PRO A 30 0.68 -37.45 28.78
N LYS A 31 0.82 -36.15 28.45
CA LYS A 31 1.16 -35.69 27.09
C LYS A 31 2.56 -36.22 26.71
N PRO A 32 2.77 -36.66 25.46
CA PRO A 32 4.10 -37.08 25.01
C PRO A 32 5.11 -35.94 25.21
N PRO A 33 6.39 -36.27 25.50
CA PRO A 33 7.43 -35.27 25.68
C PRO A 33 7.55 -34.42 24.41
N ALA A 34 7.63 -33.09 24.58
CA ALA A 34 7.73 -32.16 23.47
C ALA A 34 8.92 -32.52 22.57
N PHE A 35 8.68 -32.68 21.27
CA PHE A 35 9.73 -32.84 20.28
C PHE A 35 10.57 -31.56 20.25
N LYS A 36 11.81 -31.65 20.73
CA LYS A 36 12.80 -30.60 20.58
C LYS A 36 13.69 -31.02 19.41
N PRO A 37 13.58 -30.38 18.22
CA PRO A 37 14.59 -30.61 17.18
C PRO A 37 15.96 -30.28 17.78
N ALA A 38 16.99 -31.00 17.33
CA ALA A 38 18.35 -30.69 17.72
C ALA A 38 18.63 -29.20 17.42
N PRO A 39 19.45 -28.50 18.24
CA PRO A 39 19.92 -27.17 17.92
C PRO A 39 20.43 -27.17 16.49
N PHE A 40 19.97 -26.21 15.68
CA PHE A 40 20.41 -26.09 14.30
C PHE A 40 21.94 -25.93 14.29
N THR A 41 22.64 -26.95 13.83
CA THR A 41 24.06 -26.88 13.52
C THR A 41 24.18 -26.65 12.01
N PRO A 42 24.71 -25.50 11.56
CA PRO A 42 25.08 -25.31 10.16
C PRO A 42 25.93 -26.50 9.71
N ALA A 43 25.74 -26.97 8.49
CA ALA A 43 26.61 -28.00 7.93
C ALA A 43 28.06 -27.50 7.97
N ASP A 44 29.01 -28.41 8.27
CA ASP A 44 30.45 -28.16 8.09
C ASP A 44 30.72 -28.01 6.59
N ASP A 45 30.47 -26.82 6.06
CA ASP A 45 30.90 -26.44 4.73
C ASP A 45 32.42 -26.22 4.77
N PRO A 46 33.23 -26.96 3.99
CA PRO A 46 34.68 -26.74 3.94
C PRO A 46 35.05 -25.29 3.60
N ASP A 47 34.18 -24.55 2.91
CA ASP A 47 34.39 -23.13 2.58
C ASP A 47 34.07 -22.16 3.73
N SER A 48 33.38 -22.61 4.79
CA SER A 48 33.06 -21.79 5.96
C SER A 48 34.14 -21.81 7.05
N LYS A 49 35.22 -22.58 6.86
CA LYS A 49 36.32 -22.66 7.84
C LYS A 49 37.26 -21.46 7.69
N PRO A 50 37.70 -20.83 8.80
CA PRO A 50 38.73 -19.80 8.73
C PRO A 50 39.98 -20.32 8.02
N LYS A 51 40.41 -19.64 6.96
CA LYS A 51 41.61 -19.97 6.19
C LYS A 51 42.84 -19.72 7.08
N ASP A 52 43.42 -20.77 7.64
CA ASP A 52 44.59 -20.71 8.54
C ASP A 52 45.88 -20.38 7.78
N LYS A 53 46.94 -19.94 8.48
CA LYS A 53 48.24 -19.60 7.87
C LYS A 53 48.84 -20.69 6.98
N ALA A 54 48.62 -21.96 7.32
CA ALA A 54 49.10 -23.09 6.53
C ALA A 54 48.37 -23.22 5.16
N TRP A 55 47.14 -22.73 5.05
CA TRP A 55 46.40 -22.67 3.78
C TRP A 55 46.93 -21.53 2.88
N ILE A 56 47.39 -20.44 3.49
CA ILE A 56 48.00 -19.30 2.79
C ILE A 56 49.40 -19.67 2.28
N ASP A 57 50.20 -20.36 3.10
CA ASP A 57 51.57 -20.77 2.75
C ASP A 57 51.63 -21.88 1.66
N ASP A 58 50.53 -22.62 1.45
CA ASP A 58 50.44 -23.67 0.41
C ASP A 58 50.07 -23.10 -0.97
N LYS A 59 49.56 -21.85 -1.02
CA LYS A 59 49.20 -21.18 -2.26
C LYS A 59 50.38 -20.40 -2.84
N THR A 60 50.44 -20.41 -4.17
CA THR A 60 51.42 -19.59 -4.89
C THR A 60 51.02 -18.12 -4.89
N GLU A 61 51.98 -17.22 -5.05
CA GLU A 61 51.75 -15.76 -5.11
C GLU A 61 50.71 -15.38 -6.17
N GLU A 62 50.68 -16.07 -7.31
CA GLU A 62 49.69 -15.87 -8.38
C GLU A 62 48.27 -16.28 -7.94
N GLU A 63 48.14 -17.42 -7.23
CA GLU A 63 46.83 -17.88 -6.71
C GLU A 63 46.31 -17.02 -5.55
N LEU A 64 47.19 -16.38 -4.78
CA LEU A 64 46.80 -15.43 -3.74
C LEU A 64 46.31 -14.11 -4.34
N GLN A 65 46.94 -13.64 -5.43
CA GLN A 65 46.51 -12.44 -6.15
C GLN A 65 45.16 -12.64 -6.85
N GLU A 66 44.90 -13.80 -7.48
CA GLU A 66 43.59 -14.09 -8.08
C GLU A 66 42.44 -14.10 -7.06
N LEU A 67 42.69 -14.53 -5.82
CA LEU A 67 41.67 -14.56 -4.75
C LEU A 67 41.43 -13.19 -4.10
N GLU A 68 42.46 -12.34 -4.05
CA GLU A 68 42.33 -10.96 -3.57
C GLU A 68 41.51 -10.12 -4.55
N ASP A 69 41.68 -10.34 -5.85
CA ASP A 69 40.91 -9.67 -6.90
C ASP A 69 39.47 -10.21 -7.04
N ASP A 70 39.20 -11.50 -6.86
CA ASP A 70 37.83 -12.05 -7.02
C ASP A 70 36.90 -11.76 -5.81
N ASP A 71 37.38 -11.82 -4.56
CA ASP A 71 36.52 -11.69 -3.37
C ASP A 71 36.22 -10.23 -2.97
N LEU A 72 37.09 -9.26 -3.30
CA LEU A 72 36.91 -7.86 -2.91
C LEU A 72 36.23 -7.01 -3.99
N ASP A 73 36.53 -7.23 -5.27
CA ASP A 73 35.97 -6.43 -6.36
C ASP A 73 34.51 -6.80 -6.68
N ASP A 74 34.12 -8.08 -6.56
CA ASP A 74 32.76 -8.51 -6.88
C ASP A 74 31.73 -8.08 -5.83
N ASP A 75 32.10 -8.12 -4.54
CA ASP A 75 31.24 -7.66 -3.44
C ASP A 75 31.06 -6.13 -3.45
N ASP A 76 32.12 -5.36 -3.74
CA ASP A 76 32.03 -3.90 -3.83
C ASP A 76 31.21 -3.47 -5.07
N ARG A 77 31.39 -4.13 -6.22
CA ARG A 77 30.57 -3.87 -7.42
C ARG A 77 29.10 -4.19 -7.20
N PHE A 78 28.78 -5.33 -6.58
CA PHE A 78 27.40 -5.68 -6.26
C PHE A 78 26.75 -4.69 -5.29
N LEU A 79 27.46 -4.28 -4.23
CA LEU A 79 26.97 -3.29 -3.27
C LEU A 79 26.78 -1.90 -3.89
N GLU A 80 27.68 -1.48 -4.79
CA GLU A 80 27.55 -0.23 -5.55
C GLU A 80 26.35 -0.26 -6.49
N GLU A 81 26.15 -1.34 -7.24
CA GLU A 81 24.99 -1.52 -8.11
C GLU A 81 23.68 -1.51 -7.30
N TYR A 82 23.65 -2.19 -6.16
CA TYR A 82 22.49 -2.19 -5.27
C TYR A 82 22.18 -0.78 -4.72
N ARG A 83 23.21 -0.05 -4.26
CA ARG A 83 23.06 1.35 -3.81
C ARG A 83 22.54 2.24 -4.94
N LYS A 84 23.10 2.10 -6.14
CA LYS A 84 22.71 2.87 -7.32
C LYS A 84 21.27 2.58 -7.73
N LYS A 85 20.87 1.31 -7.71
CA LYS A 85 19.50 0.86 -7.98
C LYS A 85 18.52 1.42 -6.96
N ARG A 86 18.80 1.31 -5.65
CA ARG A 86 17.97 1.87 -4.58
C ARG A 86 17.85 3.39 -4.66
N LEU A 87 18.93 4.09 -5.00
CA LEU A 87 18.91 5.53 -5.19
C LEU A 87 18.10 5.95 -6.42
N ALA A 88 18.14 5.16 -7.50
CA ALA A 88 17.31 5.38 -8.69
C ALA A 88 15.82 5.18 -8.37
N GLU A 89 15.46 4.08 -7.70
CA GLU A 89 14.09 3.81 -7.22
C GLU A 89 13.57 4.93 -6.32
N MET A 90 14.37 5.40 -5.35
CA MET A 90 13.99 6.52 -4.49
C MET A 90 13.80 7.83 -5.27
N ARG A 91 14.64 8.10 -6.28
CA ARG A 91 14.50 9.27 -7.15
C ARG A 91 13.25 9.18 -8.01
N GLU A 92 12.88 8.00 -8.50
CA GLU A 92 11.66 7.78 -9.27
C GLU A 92 10.42 7.92 -8.40
N ALA A 93 10.40 7.31 -7.21
CA ALA A 93 9.31 7.47 -6.25
C ALA A 93 9.12 8.94 -5.83
N ALA A 94 10.21 9.67 -5.60
CA ALA A 94 10.16 11.11 -5.30
C ALA A 94 9.68 11.96 -6.48
N LYS A 95 9.94 11.54 -7.72
CA LYS A 95 9.36 12.19 -8.92
C LYS A 95 7.87 11.92 -9.05
N ILE A 96 7.37 10.80 -8.55
CA ILE A 96 5.94 10.43 -8.62
C ILE A 96 5.14 11.13 -7.52
N ALA A 97 5.70 11.29 -6.31
CA ALA A 97 5.05 11.98 -5.19
C ALA A 97 5.07 13.52 -5.35
N ARG A 98 4.38 14.04 -6.38
CA ARG A 98 4.33 15.47 -6.72
C ARG A 98 3.15 16.19 -6.08
N PHE A 99 2.12 15.45 -5.72
CA PHE A 99 0.86 15.97 -5.18
C PHE A 99 0.66 15.51 -3.73
N GLY A 100 -0.49 15.82 -3.14
CA GLY A 100 -0.74 15.54 -1.73
C GLY A 100 -1.93 16.30 -1.11
N SER A 101 -2.54 17.21 -1.88
CA SER A 101 -3.72 17.99 -1.47
C SER A 101 -4.60 18.29 -2.68
N VAL A 102 -5.85 18.69 -2.42
CA VAL A 102 -6.79 19.13 -3.45
C VAL A 102 -6.54 20.61 -3.76
N MET A 103 -6.04 20.90 -4.95
CA MET A 103 -5.67 22.26 -5.35
C MET A 103 -6.85 23.01 -5.99
N PRO A 104 -7.21 24.21 -5.50
CA PRO A 104 -8.19 25.04 -6.19
C PRO A 104 -7.59 25.61 -7.49
N ILE A 105 -8.35 25.58 -8.58
CA ILE A 105 -7.95 26.15 -9.86
C ILE A 105 -9.04 27.09 -10.40
N SER A 106 -8.65 28.08 -11.19
CA SER A 106 -9.58 28.94 -11.93
C SER A 106 -9.92 28.33 -13.30
N GLY A 107 -10.96 28.85 -13.96
CA GLY A 107 -11.29 28.47 -15.35
C GLY A 107 -10.12 28.72 -16.32
N SER A 108 -9.31 29.76 -16.09
CA SER A 108 -8.14 30.06 -16.94
C SER A 108 -6.99 29.06 -16.77
N ASP A 109 -6.87 28.46 -15.58
CA ASP A 109 -5.84 27.46 -15.27
C ASP A 109 -6.24 26.06 -15.75
N PHE A 110 -7.53 25.82 -16.04
CA PHE A 110 -8.05 24.49 -16.38
C PHE A 110 -7.26 23.81 -17.51
N ILE A 111 -6.94 24.56 -18.57
CA ILE A 111 -6.21 24.01 -19.72
C ILE A 111 -4.80 23.58 -19.29
N ARG A 112 -4.07 24.44 -18.56
CA ARG A 112 -2.71 24.16 -18.12
C ARG A 112 -2.66 23.00 -17.12
N GLU A 113 -3.57 23.02 -16.15
CA GLU A 113 -3.52 22.12 -15.00
C GLU A 113 -4.17 20.76 -15.27
N VAL A 114 -5.14 20.68 -16.19
CA VAL A 114 -5.91 19.47 -16.49
C VAL A 114 -5.64 18.99 -17.92
N SER A 115 -5.84 19.85 -18.93
CA SER A 115 -5.75 19.41 -20.34
C SER A 115 -4.30 19.18 -20.81
N GLN A 116 -3.35 19.96 -20.29
CA GLN A 116 -1.92 19.88 -20.60
C GLN A 116 -1.12 19.17 -19.49
N ALA A 117 -1.80 18.40 -18.63
CA ALA A 117 -1.13 17.59 -17.64
C ALA A 117 -0.22 16.55 -18.34
N PRO A 118 0.94 16.20 -17.74
CA PRO A 118 1.81 15.15 -18.25
C PRO A 118 1.07 13.81 -18.43
N GLU A 119 1.49 13.01 -19.40
CA GLU A 119 0.84 11.73 -19.74
C GLU A 119 0.90 10.69 -18.62
N ASP A 120 1.93 10.78 -17.79
CA ASP A 120 2.15 9.96 -16.59
C ASP A 120 1.26 10.36 -15.40
N VAL A 121 0.50 11.45 -15.50
CA VAL A 121 -0.30 12.00 -14.39
C VAL A 121 -1.80 11.88 -14.66
N TRP A 122 -2.50 11.21 -13.75
CA TRP A 122 -3.95 11.24 -13.67
C TRP A 122 -4.43 12.50 -12.97
N VAL A 123 -5.43 13.17 -13.55
CA VAL A 123 -6.02 14.38 -12.98
C VAL A 123 -7.49 14.15 -12.66
N VAL A 124 -7.84 14.27 -11.38
CA VAL A 124 -9.21 14.20 -10.88
C VAL A 124 -9.70 15.60 -10.57
N VAL A 125 -10.72 16.06 -11.30
CA VAL A 125 -11.31 17.40 -11.19
C VAL A 125 -12.65 17.31 -10.49
N ASN A 126 -12.80 18.00 -9.36
CA ASN A 126 -14.08 18.17 -8.67
C ASN A 126 -14.72 19.52 -9.05
N LEU A 127 -15.83 19.48 -9.79
CA LEU A 127 -16.68 20.63 -10.03
C LEU A 127 -17.65 20.77 -8.86
N TYR A 128 -17.54 21.88 -8.13
CA TYR A 128 -18.31 22.11 -6.92
C TYR A 128 -18.96 23.49 -6.91
N LYS A 129 -19.79 23.75 -5.89
CA LYS A 129 -20.33 25.07 -5.58
C LYS A 129 -20.51 25.16 -4.07
N ASP A 130 -20.21 26.33 -3.51
CA ASP A 130 -20.33 26.55 -2.06
C ASP A 130 -21.80 26.49 -1.61
N GLY A 131 -22.02 26.07 -0.36
CA GLY A 131 -23.36 25.96 0.24
C GLY A 131 -24.11 24.66 -0.08
N HIS A 132 -23.48 23.71 -0.77
CA HIS A 132 -24.03 22.39 -1.05
C HIS A 132 -23.35 21.32 -0.19
N ALA A 133 -24.10 20.68 0.71
CA ALA A 133 -23.58 19.66 1.62
C ALA A 133 -22.95 18.45 0.90
N GLU A 134 -23.49 18.04 -0.25
CA GLU A 134 -22.94 16.94 -1.05
C GLU A 134 -21.53 17.27 -1.58
N CYS A 135 -21.28 18.53 -1.94
CA CYS A 135 -19.97 18.99 -2.39
C CYS A 135 -18.95 18.93 -1.25
N GLU A 136 -19.33 19.34 -0.03
CA GLU A 136 -18.47 19.31 1.15
C GLU A 136 -18.09 17.87 1.54
N LEU A 137 -19.06 16.96 1.52
CA LEU A 137 -18.84 15.56 1.84
C LEU A 137 -17.86 14.89 0.86
N LEU A 138 -18.06 15.12 -0.45
CA LEU A 138 -17.16 14.58 -1.45
C LEU A 138 -15.76 15.22 -1.36
N LEU A 139 -15.68 16.52 -1.09
CA LEU A 139 -14.41 17.22 -0.93
C LEU A 139 -13.58 16.62 0.21
N GLN A 140 -14.19 16.32 1.36
CA GLN A 140 -13.49 15.66 2.49
C GLN A 140 -12.90 14.31 2.06
N CYS A 141 -13.65 13.51 1.30
CA CYS A 141 -13.17 12.24 0.77
C CYS A 141 -11.98 12.44 -0.18
N LEU A 142 -12.06 13.42 -1.09
CA LEU A 142 -11.00 13.72 -2.05
C LEU A 142 -9.73 14.27 -1.37
N GLU A 143 -9.86 15.06 -0.31
CA GLU A 143 -8.72 15.55 0.49
C GLU A 143 -7.97 14.40 1.15
N GLU A 144 -8.70 13.42 1.69
CA GLU A 144 -8.09 12.23 2.24
C GLU A 144 -7.39 11.38 1.16
N LEU A 145 -8.03 11.21 0.01
CA LEU A 145 -7.43 10.49 -1.12
C LEU A 145 -6.20 11.20 -1.67
N ALA A 146 -6.21 12.53 -1.79
CA ALA A 146 -5.08 13.30 -2.27
C ALA A 146 -3.84 13.08 -1.39
N ARG A 147 -4.01 13.01 -0.07
CA ARG A 147 -2.92 12.71 0.87
C ARG A 147 -2.41 11.27 0.75
N ARG A 148 -3.30 10.32 0.46
CA ARG A 148 -2.96 8.89 0.32
C ARG A 148 -2.30 8.57 -1.03
N TYR A 149 -2.63 9.33 -2.09
CA TYR A 149 -2.21 9.07 -3.47
C TYR A 149 -1.49 10.29 -4.08
N PRO A 150 -0.24 10.58 -3.66
CA PRO A 150 0.50 11.75 -4.12
C PRO A 150 0.95 11.68 -5.58
N GLY A 151 0.80 10.53 -6.26
CA GLY A 151 1.00 10.38 -7.70
C GLY A 151 -0.18 10.84 -8.56
N THR A 152 -1.35 11.01 -7.95
CA THR A 152 -2.56 11.48 -8.63
C THR A 152 -2.82 12.94 -8.29
N LYS A 153 -3.10 13.74 -9.30
CA LYS A 153 -3.40 15.16 -9.13
C LYS A 153 -4.88 15.35 -8.84
N PHE A 154 -5.21 15.95 -7.70
CA PHE A 154 -6.57 16.34 -7.36
C PHE A 154 -6.73 17.85 -7.44
N VAL A 155 -7.76 18.30 -8.15
CA VAL A 155 -8.08 19.72 -8.29
C VAL A 155 -9.57 19.97 -8.04
N LYS A 156 -9.90 21.18 -7.59
CA LYS A 156 -11.28 21.64 -7.45
C LYS A 156 -11.50 22.95 -8.19
N ILE A 157 -12.66 23.11 -8.79
CA ILE A 157 -13.05 24.31 -9.54
C ILE A 157 -14.53 24.61 -9.30
N ILE A 158 -14.87 25.89 -9.22
CA ILE A 158 -16.28 26.31 -9.17
C ILE A 158 -16.95 25.87 -10.48
N SER A 159 -18.05 25.14 -10.36
CA SER A 159 -18.77 24.55 -11.49
C SER A 159 -19.07 25.55 -12.62
N THR A 160 -19.48 26.77 -12.28
CA THR A 160 -19.77 27.85 -13.23
C THR A 160 -18.53 28.47 -13.88
N ASP A 161 -17.37 28.39 -13.22
CA ASP A 161 -16.10 28.88 -13.77
C ASP A 161 -15.52 27.89 -14.79
N CYS A 162 -15.84 26.60 -14.62
CA CYS A 162 -15.48 25.54 -15.55
C CYS A 162 -16.46 25.46 -16.73
N ILE A 163 -17.77 25.44 -16.43
CA ILE A 163 -18.85 25.30 -17.41
C ILE A 163 -19.92 26.36 -17.12
N PRO A 164 -20.11 27.35 -18.01
CA PRO A 164 -21.14 28.37 -17.82
C PRO A 164 -22.54 27.75 -17.68
N ASN A 165 -23.31 28.23 -16.69
CA ASN A 165 -24.66 27.75 -16.37
C ASN A 165 -24.76 26.23 -16.06
N TYR A 166 -23.72 25.65 -15.45
CA TYR A 166 -23.77 24.26 -15.01
C TYR A 166 -24.91 24.02 -13.99
N PRO A 167 -25.78 23.01 -14.17
CA PRO A 167 -26.93 22.83 -13.29
C PRO A 167 -26.54 22.42 -11.86
N ASP A 168 -27.10 23.10 -10.85
CA ASP A 168 -26.88 22.79 -9.43
C ASP A 168 -27.31 21.37 -9.01
N ARG A 169 -28.22 20.72 -9.77
CA ARG A 169 -28.61 19.33 -9.52
C ARG A 169 -27.54 18.30 -9.92
N ASN A 170 -26.55 18.72 -10.71
CA ASN A 170 -25.50 17.85 -11.22
C ASN A 170 -24.24 17.88 -10.35
N ILE A 171 -24.11 18.86 -9.45
CA ILE A 171 -22.97 18.98 -8.53
C ILE A 171 -23.18 18.12 -7.27
N PRO A 172 -22.10 17.59 -6.67
CA PRO A 172 -20.72 17.64 -7.17
C PRO A 172 -20.55 16.77 -8.43
N THR A 173 -19.65 17.16 -9.33
CA THR A 173 -19.30 16.36 -10.51
C THR A 173 -17.80 16.07 -10.50
N VAL A 174 -17.41 14.81 -10.68
CA VAL A 174 -16.00 14.41 -10.79
C VAL A 174 -15.69 14.04 -12.22
N LEU A 175 -14.67 14.71 -12.78
CA LEU A 175 -14.11 14.39 -14.09
C LEU A 175 -12.72 13.79 -13.90
N VAL A 176 -12.46 12.68 -14.59
CA VAL A 176 -11.15 12.04 -14.60
C VAL A 176 -10.50 12.27 -15.97
N TYR A 177 -9.33 12.87 -15.97
CA TYR A 177 -8.53 13.14 -17.15
C TYR A 177 -7.21 12.37 -17.11
N ASN A 178 -6.79 11.90 -18.28
CA ASN A 178 -5.45 11.38 -18.54
C ASN A 178 -5.17 11.52 -20.04
N ASN A 179 -3.93 11.85 -20.41
CA ASN A 179 -3.50 12.07 -21.80
C ASN A 179 -4.42 13.03 -22.56
N SER A 180 -4.74 14.17 -21.92
CA SER A 180 -5.63 15.21 -22.47
C SER A 180 -7.06 14.77 -22.82
N ALA A 181 -7.48 13.57 -22.42
CA ALA A 181 -8.80 13.02 -22.69
C ALA A 181 -9.58 12.76 -21.40
N VAL A 182 -10.90 12.97 -21.45
CA VAL A 182 -11.81 12.56 -20.39
C VAL A 182 -11.93 11.04 -20.42
N LYS A 183 -11.58 10.40 -19.30
CA LYS A 183 -11.68 8.95 -19.11
C LYS A 183 -12.96 8.55 -18.39
N ALA A 184 -13.37 9.36 -17.42
CA ALA A 184 -14.61 9.14 -16.68
C ALA A 184 -15.28 10.46 -16.27
N ASN A 185 -16.60 10.40 -16.12
CA ASN A 185 -17.45 11.50 -15.69
C ASN A 185 -18.52 10.97 -14.73
N TYR A 186 -18.45 11.40 -13.48
CA TYR A 186 -19.39 11.02 -12.41
C TYR A 186 -20.18 12.25 -11.98
N VAL A 187 -21.46 12.26 -12.31
CA VAL A 187 -22.37 13.36 -11.98
C VAL A 187 -23.07 13.04 -10.67
N GLY A 188 -23.09 13.98 -9.72
CA GLY A 188 -23.72 13.83 -8.42
C GLY A 188 -23.07 12.77 -7.50
N LEU A 189 -23.54 12.74 -6.26
CA LEU A 189 -22.98 11.86 -5.23
C LEU A 189 -23.38 10.38 -5.38
N HIS A 190 -24.47 10.10 -6.10
CA HIS A 190 -25.04 8.76 -6.24
C HIS A 190 -24.07 7.74 -6.86
N SER A 191 -23.11 8.21 -7.65
CA SER A 191 -22.05 7.38 -8.26
C SER A 191 -21.11 6.78 -7.20
N PHE A 192 -20.98 7.40 -6.02
CA PHE A 192 -20.02 7.03 -4.97
C PHE A 192 -20.65 6.27 -3.79
N GLY A 193 -21.88 5.78 -3.97
CA GLY A 193 -22.62 5.01 -2.97
C GLY A 193 -23.30 5.86 -1.90
N ARG A 194 -24.20 5.23 -1.14
CA ARG A 194 -25.16 5.92 -0.24
C ARG A 194 -24.51 6.76 0.87
N ARG A 195 -23.30 6.40 1.33
CA ARG A 195 -22.59 7.11 2.42
C ARG A 195 -21.41 7.96 1.95
N CYS A 196 -21.07 7.93 0.65
CA CYS A 196 -19.87 8.57 0.09
C CYS A 196 -18.66 8.49 1.03
N THR A 197 -18.00 7.34 1.08
CA THR A 197 -16.78 7.15 1.87
C THR A 197 -15.54 7.31 0.98
N PRO A 198 -14.37 7.69 1.54
CA PRO A 198 -13.12 7.78 0.80
C PRO A 198 -12.79 6.49 0.04
N GLU A 199 -13.03 5.34 0.67
CA GLU A 199 -12.80 4.03 0.05
C GLU A 199 -13.81 3.72 -1.06
N GLY A 200 -15.08 4.14 -0.90
CA GLY A 200 -16.09 4.02 -1.95
C GLY A 200 -15.75 4.88 -3.17
N VAL A 201 -15.30 6.11 -2.93
CA VAL A 201 -14.82 7.02 -3.98
C VAL A 201 -13.61 6.41 -4.69
N ALA A 202 -12.63 5.90 -3.93
CA ALA A 202 -11.45 5.25 -4.50
C ALA A 202 -11.81 4.04 -5.37
N LEU A 203 -12.75 3.21 -4.90
CA LEU A 203 -13.18 2.04 -5.63
C LEU A 203 -13.81 2.42 -6.96
N VAL A 204 -14.67 3.45 -6.98
CA VAL A 204 -15.32 3.96 -8.20
C VAL A 204 -14.29 4.56 -9.16
N LEU A 205 -13.35 5.36 -8.66
CA LEU A 205 -12.29 5.94 -9.49
C LEU A 205 -11.42 4.87 -10.16
N CYS A 206 -11.16 3.76 -9.48
CA CYS A 206 -10.32 2.68 -9.98
C CYS A 206 -11.08 1.56 -10.71
N GLN A 207 -12.37 1.70 -11.01
CA GLN A 207 -13.13 0.62 -11.66
C GLN A 207 -12.60 0.28 -13.06
N SER A 208 -12.26 1.29 -13.86
CA SER A 208 -11.84 1.12 -15.26
C SER A 208 -10.35 1.34 -15.49
N ASP A 209 -9.71 2.18 -14.67
CA ASP A 209 -8.34 2.65 -14.89
C ASP A 209 -7.58 2.78 -13.55
N PRO A 210 -6.24 2.67 -13.54
CA PRO A 210 -5.41 2.86 -12.33
C PRO A 210 -5.26 4.35 -11.98
N VAL A 211 -6.37 5.01 -11.65
CA VAL A 211 -6.41 6.46 -11.43
C VAL A 211 -5.61 6.88 -10.19
N LEU A 212 -5.58 6.03 -9.16
CA LEU A 212 -4.97 6.31 -7.86
C LEU A 212 -3.55 5.74 -7.78
N ASN A 213 -2.55 6.62 -7.66
CA ASN A 213 -1.15 6.26 -7.57
C ASN A 213 -0.54 6.73 -6.23
N ASP A 214 -0.07 5.79 -5.42
CA ASP A 214 0.51 6.07 -4.10
C ASP A 214 2.02 6.35 -4.13
N GLY A 215 2.63 6.36 -5.32
CA GLY A 215 4.06 6.63 -5.52
C GLY A 215 4.97 5.49 -5.08
N GLN A 216 4.41 4.39 -4.56
CA GLN A 216 5.17 3.19 -4.16
C GLN A 216 5.25 2.15 -5.28
N GLY A 217 4.47 2.35 -6.35
CA GLY A 217 4.53 1.56 -7.57
C GLY A 217 5.70 1.91 -8.45
N GLY A 218 6.42 0.88 -8.93
CA GLY A 218 7.22 1.03 -10.14
C GLY A 218 6.33 1.44 -11.33
N ALA A 219 6.96 1.91 -12.40
CA ALA A 219 6.31 2.50 -13.58
C ALA A 219 5.23 1.64 -14.29
N GLU A 220 5.01 0.39 -13.87
CA GLU A 220 4.04 -0.56 -14.44
C GLU A 220 3.13 -1.19 -13.38
N GLN A 221 2.53 -0.40 -12.49
CA GLN A 221 1.41 -0.92 -11.68
C GLN A 221 0.20 -1.21 -12.57
N SER A 222 -0.23 -2.46 -12.61
CA SER A 222 -1.42 -2.82 -13.36
C SER A 222 -2.67 -2.30 -12.67
N ASN A 223 -3.74 -2.06 -13.43
CA ASN A 223 -5.04 -1.69 -12.87
C ASN A 223 -5.51 -2.68 -11.78
N LYS A 224 -5.26 -3.97 -11.99
CA LYS A 224 -5.60 -5.01 -11.00
C LYS A 224 -4.88 -4.80 -9.67
N ASP A 225 -3.60 -4.44 -9.70
CA ASP A 225 -2.80 -4.22 -8.48
C ASP A 225 -3.32 -3.02 -7.67
N VAL A 226 -3.62 -1.91 -8.37
CA VAL A 226 -4.20 -0.72 -7.74
C VAL A 226 -5.59 -1.03 -7.16
N LEU A 227 -6.45 -1.69 -7.94
CA LEU A 227 -7.80 -2.04 -7.52
C LEU A 227 -7.80 -3.03 -6.34
N ASP A 228 -6.93 -4.02 -6.35
CA ASP A 228 -6.81 -4.99 -5.26
C ASP A 228 -6.23 -4.32 -4.00
N GLY A 229 -5.30 -3.38 -4.15
CA GLY A 229 -4.83 -2.52 -3.05
C GLY A 229 -5.96 -1.68 -2.45
N VAL A 230 -6.84 -1.10 -3.27
CA VAL A 230 -8.02 -0.35 -2.80
C VAL A 230 -9.02 -1.27 -2.11
N LYS A 231 -9.32 -2.44 -2.68
CA LYS A 231 -10.24 -3.43 -2.09
C LYS A 231 -9.73 -3.97 -0.76
N LYS A 232 -8.43 -4.27 -0.66
CA LYS A 232 -7.80 -4.73 0.57
C LYS A 232 -7.98 -3.72 1.69
N ARG A 233 -7.65 -2.44 1.43
CA ARG A 233 -7.84 -1.34 2.40
C ARG A 233 -9.31 -1.16 2.79
N PHE A 234 -10.23 -1.32 1.83
CA PHE A 234 -11.67 -1.28 2.12
C PHE A 234 -12.11 -2.41 3.05
N LEU A 235 -11.66 -3.64 2.81
CA LEU A 235 -11.94 -4.79 3.68
C LEU A 235 -11.32 -4.63 5.07
N GLU A 236 -10.07 -4.18 5.16
CA GLU A 236 -9.39 -3.90 6.43
C GLU A 236 -10.18 -2.89 7.27
N LYS A 237 -10.69 -1.82 6.65
CA LYS A 237 -11.51 -0.83 7.34
C LYS A 237 -12.85 -1.38 7.84
N ILE A 238 -13.53 -2.20 7.03
CA ILE A 238 -14.78 -2.86 7.45
C ILE A 238 -14.55 -3.81 8.62
N VAL A 239 -13.42 -4.54 8.61
CA VAL A 239 -13.06 -5.44 9.71
C VAL A 239 -12.82 -4.64 10.98
N ALA A 240 -12.02 -3.57 10.92
CA ALA A 240 -11.76 -2.69 12.07
C ALA A 240 -13.06 -2.09 12.65
N GLU A 241 -13.95 -1.57 11.80
CA GLU A 241 -15.24 -1.01 12.24
C GLU A 241 -16.14 -2.04 12.94
N ARG A 242 -16.03 -3.34 12.61
CA ARG A 242 -16.78 -4.42 13.29
C ARG A 242 -16.14 -4.82 14.62
N GLU A 243 -14.82 -4.88 14.66
CA GLU A 243 -14.08 -5.19 15.90
C GLU A 243 -14.31 -4.12 16.98
N ASP A 244 -14.51 -2.86 16.58
CA ASP A 244 -14.84 -1.77 17.51
C ASP A 244 -16.30 -1.79 18.00
N ASP A 245 -17.26 -2.25 17.19
CA ASP A 245 -18.70 -2.30 17.54
C ASP A 245 -19.00 -3.46 18.51
N ASP A 246 -18.30 -4.59 18.36
CA ASP A 246 -18.38 -5.73 19.29
C ASP A 246 -17.75 -5.43 20.67
N GLY A 247 -16.99 -4.33 20.79
CA GLY A 247 -16.39 -3.85 22.04
C GLY A 247 -17.24 -2.86 22.84
N SER A 248 -18.30 -2.28 22.26
CA SER A 248 -19.09 -1.20 22.89
C SER A 248 -20.44 -1.64 23.48
N SER A 249 -20.83 -2.91 23.34
CA SER A 249 -22.05 -3.45 23.95
C SER A 249 -21.74 -4.23 25.22
N SER A 250 -21.17 -3.56 26.23
CA SER A 250 -21.04 -4.08 27.60
C SER A 250 -21.19 -2.94 28.61
N ASP A 251 -22.42 -2.48 28.83
CA ASP A 251 -22.81 -1.72 30.03
C ASP A 251 -24.10 -2.33 30.61
#